data_AF-A0A968MVG7-F1
#
_entry.id   AF-A0A968MVG7-F1
#
_cell.length_a   1.000
_cell.length_b   1.000
_cell.length_c   1.000
_cell.angle_alpha   90.00
_cell.angle_beta   90.00
_cell.angle_gamma   90.00
#
_symmetry.space_group_name_H-M   'P 1'
#
loop_
_entity.id
_entity.type
_entity.pdbx_description
1 polymer ?
#
loop_
_entity_poly.entity_id
_entity_poly.type
_entity_poly.pdbx_seq_one_letter_code
_entity_poly.pdbx_strand_id
1 'polypeptide(L)'
;MGIAVWDGESSCLPSTWEEALGNHPNNCKQASNAATFTAWNENGETQDVPYQDYFFPMKIKIIVVAVPQGATFSGWDNYLAEPNAPYTVDYANEKTNETVSSAWEYAGSTLGPWVAGASSKVNLTPGANKYFRKVIDPSYVKTLKVSARPAAPSVSVNFTNETTVSAIPTTMEYSTNSGMTGAIAGTGAVIPVTPGSALYFRNKATVSAFSSEIYSLNVAARPSAPLVGIDFINEKTDIAIPATMEYANNQDFTGSASGTATNLDIVPGSTLYFRNKATAIAFKSEIKTLVAPTRPVAPVYSVDFLNESTNVAVSASDEYASTSDMAGASAGSGTKLTLTPGNNIFLRTKASGTFFKSQVQELTVPVRPAAPTYTIDFANETTQQDVSSNDEYDTDASMLNAAAGQGSKIPVTPGSTFYFRKKATNLNFRSVNNTLTASSRPAAPLFTIDYSKVTTVENVPASVIYSKNSNFSSSNDGAGVPVALDPVQFCILSLRLPRMHMLPKCQH
;
A
#
# COMPACT_ATOMS: atom_id res chain seq x y z
N MET A 1 62.64 -34.54 -43.12
CA MET A 1 62.81 -35.47 -44.26
C MET A 1 63.84 -34.88 -45.19
N GLY A 2 65.06 -35.42 -45.19
CA GLY A 2 66.08 -35.06 -46.18
C GLY A 2 65.88 -35.89 -47.43
N ILE A 3 65.71 -35.25 -48.59
CA ILE A 3 65.80 -35.92 -49.89
C ILE A 3 67.29 -35.99 -50.22
N ALA A 4 67.87 -37.19 -50.12
CA ALA A 4 69.17 -37.46 -50.71
C ALA A 4 68.97 -37.70 -52.21
N VAL A 5 69.48 -36.80 -53.05
CA VAL A 5 69.59 -37.03 -54.49
C VAL A 5 70.87 -37.81 -54.70
N TRP A 6 70.76 -39.06 -55.17
CA TRP A 6 71.89 -39.89 -55.53
C TRP A 6 72.33 -39.54 -56.95
N ASP A 7 73.53 -38.98 -57.10
CA ASP A 7 74.23 -38.77 -58.37
C ASP A 7 75.14 -39.97 -58.68
N GLY A 8 74.52 -41.14 -58.81
CA GLY A 8 75.21 -42.32 -59.33
C GLY A 8 75.36 -42.21 -60.84
N GLU A 9 76.49 -41.66 -61.32
CA GLU A 9 76.96 -41.89 -62.69
C GLU A 9 77.08 -43.40 -62.92
N SER A 10 76.10 -43.98 -63.59
CA SER A 10 76.18 -45.32 -64.15
C SER A 10 75.75 -45.27 -65.61
N SER A 11 76.76 -45.43 -66.46
CA SER A 11 76.68 -45.46 -67.91
C SER A 11 75.83 -46.63 -68.40
N CYS A 12 74.55 -46.39 -68.67
CA CYS A 12 73.68 -47.23 -69.49
C CYS A 12 72.56 -46.37 -70.11
N LEU A 13 72.89 -45.58 -71.14
CA LEU A 13 71.88 -44.97 -72.01
C LEU A 13 71.55 -45.92 -73.16
N PRO A 14 70.28 -46.29 -73.38
CA PRO A 14 69.78 -46.62 -74.70
C PRO A 14 69.39 -45.32 -75.43
N SER A 15 70.07 -45.07 -76.53
CA SER A 15 69.76 -44.01 -77.48
C SER A 15 68.61 -44.45 -78.40
N THR A 16 67.36 -44.26 -77.98
CA THR A 16 66.16 -43.94 -78.80
C THR A 16 64.87 -44.27 -78.05
N TRP A 17 63.80 -43.57 -78.42
CA TRP A 17 62.53 -43.45 -77.73
C TRP A 17 61.49 -44.28 -78.47
N GLU A 18 61.51 -45.61 -78.35
CA GLU A 18 60.45 -46.50 -78.82
C GLU A 18 60.64 -47.90 -78.20
N GLU A 19 59.53 -48.53 -77.77
CA GLU A 19 59.40 -49.86 -77.14
C GLU A 19 59.50 -49.94 -75.59
N ALA A 20 58.34 -49.83 -74.92
CA ALA A 20 58.13 -50.31 -73.56
C ALA A 20 56.75 -50.96 -73.40
N LEU A 21 56.47 -52.01 -74.18
CA LEU A 21 55.48 -53.04 -73.86
C LEU A 21 56.03 -54.39 -74.37
N GLY A 22 56.88 -55.02 -73.58
CA GLY A 22 57.42 -56.33 -73.93
C GLY A 22 58.41 -56.84 -72.90
N ASN A 23 58.00 -57.88 -72.16
CA ASN A 23 58.85 -58.67 -71.27
C ASN A 23 60.16 -59.09 -71.97
N HIS A 24 61.30 -58.78 -71.37
CA HIS A 24 62.49 -59.64 -71.48
C HIS A 24 63.29 -59.68 -70.16
N PRO A 25 63.91 -60.84 -69.84
CA PRO A 25 64.32 -61.18 -68.50
C PRO A 25 65.78 -60.81 -68.20
N ASN A 26 66.00 -60.44 -66.93
CA ASN A 26 67.17 -60.70 -66.09
C ASN A 26 68.51 -60.92 -66.80
N ASN A 27 69.30 -59.86 -66.93
CA ASN A 27 70.77 -59.93 -66.91
C ASN A 27 71.39 -58.56 -66.58
N CYS A 28 71.16 -58.07 -65.36
CA CYS A 28 72.08 -57.15 -64.70
C CYS A 28 72.52 -57.82 -63.40
N LYS A 29 73.82 -58.12 -63.30
CA LYS A 29 74.47 -58.72 -62.13
C LYS A 29 74.13 -57.89 -60.88
N GLN A 30 73.46 -58.53 -59.91
CA GLN A 30 73.34 -58.00 -58.55
C GLN A 30 74.75 -57.87 -57.96
N ALA A 31 75.21 -56.64 -57.77
CA ALA A 31 76.28 -56.35 -56.83
C ALA A 31 75.67 -56.43 -55.42
N SER A 32 75.86 -57.56 -54.77
CA SER A 32 75.45 -57.81 -53.39
C SER A 32 76.38 -57.09 -52.42
N ASN A 33 76.16 -55.79 -52.21
CA ASN A 33 76.62 -55.07 -51.03
C ASN A 33 75.39 -54.50 -50.34
N ALA A 34 75.11 -54.97 -49.12
CA ALA A 34 73.99 -54.50 -48.30
C ALA A 34 74.16 -53.01 -48.02
N ALA A 35 73.42 -52.16 -48.72
CA ALA A 35 73.37 -50.73 -48.45
C ALA A 35 72.53 -50.52 -47.19
N THR A 36 73.19 -50.22 -46.07
CA THR A 36 72.54 -49.61 -44.91
C THR A 36 72.43 -48.11 -45.17
N PHE A 37 71.34 -47.49 -44.72
CA PHE A 37 71.28 -46.04 -44.61
C PHE A 37 71.18 -45.67 -43.13
N THR A 38 71.89 -44.60 -42.77
CA THR A 38 71.92 -44.11 -41.40
C THR A 38 70.74 -43.17 -41.19
N ALA A 39 69.79 -43.58 -40.35
CA ALA A 39 68.63 -42.78 -39.96
C ALA A 39 68.83 -42.21 -38.55
N TRP A 40 68.28 -41.03 -38.28
CA TRP A 40 68.22 -40.48 -36.93
C TRP A 40 66.93 -40.97 -36.27
N ASN A 41 67.04 -41.58 -35.08
CA ASN A 41 65.87 -41.97 -34.30
C ASN A 41 65.25 -40.76 -33.57
N GLU A 42 64.11 -40.96 -32.92
CA GLU A 42 63.37 -39.92 -32.20
C GLU A 42 64.15 -39.27 -31.04
N ASN A 43 65.26 -39.88 -30.63
CA ASN A 43 66.17 -39.36 -29.61
C ASN A 43 67.38 -38.62 -30.20
N GLY A 44 67.48 -38.50 -31.52
CA GLY A 44 68.59 -37.84 -32.19
C GLY A 44 69.88 -38.66 -32.21
N GLU A 45 69.79 -39.99 -32.24
CA GLU A 45 70.94 -40.88 -32.43
C GLU A 45 70.90 -41.55 -33.80
N THR A 46 72.07 -41.79 -34.40
CA THR A 46 72.19 -42.46 -35.69
C THR A 46 72.09 -43.98 -35.54
N GLN A 47 71.15 -44.60 -36.24
CA GLN A 47 70.98 -46.05 -36.30
C GLN A 47 71.01 -46.53 -37.75
N ASP A 48 71.79 -47.59 -38.02
CA ASP A 48 71.81 -48.24 -39.33
C ASP A 48 70.63 -49.19 -39.44
N VAL A 49 69.76 -48.95 -40.43
CA VAL A 49 68.54 -49.74 -40.64
C VAL A 49 68.68 -50.60 -41.89
N PRO A 50 68.46 -51.94 -41.80
CA PRO A 50 68.49 -52.81 -42.97
C PRO A 50 67.32 -52.50 -43.91
N TYR A 51 67.62 -52.41 -45.20
CA TYR A 51 66.65 -52.13 -46.26
C TYR A 51 65.57 -53.23 -46.30
N GLN A 52 64.36 -52.93 -45.82
CA GLN A 52 63.17 -53.74 -46.06
C GLN A 52 62.21 -52.94 -46.95
N ASP A 53 61.71 -53.60 -48.00
CA ASP A 53 60.79 -53.05 -49.00
C ASP A 53 59.43 -52.68 -48.38
N TYR A 54 59.39 -51.55 -47.66
CA TYR A 54 58.15 -50.90 -47.28
C TYR A 54 57.74 -49.94 -48.39
N PHE A 55 57.01 -50.49 -49.37
CA PHE A 55 56.30 -49.69 -50.38
C PHE A 55 55.18 -48.90 -49.70
N PHE A 56 55.43 -47.64 -49.37
CA PHE A 56 54.36 -46.69 -49.09
C PHE A 56 53.89 -46.12 -50.43
N PRO A 57 52.60 -46.23 -50.79
CA PRO A 57 52.08 -45.56 -51.98
C PRO A 57 52.12 -44.03 -51.75
N MET A 58 53.22 -43.41 -52.16
CA MET A 58 53.36 -41.97 -52.24
C MET A 58 53.03 -41.51 -53.66
N LYS A 59 52.09 -40.59 -53.79
CA LYS A 59 51.95 -39.79 -55.01
C LYS A 59 52.91 -38.61 -54.92
N ILE A 60 54.05 -38.71 -55.61
CA ILE A 60 54.99 -37.59 -55.73
C ILE A 60 54.62 -36.80 -56.98
N LYS A 61 54.33 -35.51 -56.83
CA LYS A 61 54.20 -34.59 -57.96
C LYS A 61 55.58 -34.02 -58.25
N ILE A 62 56.23 -34.54 -59.29
CA ILE A 62 57.50 -33.99 -59.80
C ILE A 62 57.15 -32.98 -60.89
N ILE A 63 57.59 -31.74 -60.73
CA ILE A 63 57.44 -30.70 -61.75
C ILE A 63 58.82 -30.43 -62.33
N VAL A 64 58.98 -30.74 -63.61
CA VAL A 64 60.21 -30.47 -64.35
C VAL A 64 60.01 -29.16 -65.09
N VAL A 65 60.82 -28.15 -64.76
CA VAL A 65 60.85 -26.88 -65.49
C VAL A 65 62.10 -26.88 -66.37
N ALA A 66 61.90 -26.89 -67.68
CA ALA A 66 63.00 -26.71 -68.62
C ALA A 66 63.36 -25.22 -68.71
N VAL A 67 64.62 -24.89 -68.40
CA VAL A 67 65.17 -23.54 -68.55
C VAL A 67 66.28 -23.59 -69.61
N PRO A 68 66.31 -22.67 -70.59
CA PRO A 68 67.39 -22.60 -71.56
C PRO A 68 68.76 -22.47 -70.88
N GLN A 69 69.78 -23.08 -71.47
CA GLN A 69 71.14 -23.01 -70.97
C GLN A 69 71.58 -21.55 -70.78
N GLY A 70 71.98 -21.19 -69.55
CA GLY A 70 72.37 -19.83 -69.18
C GLY A 70 71.28 -18.95 -68.56
N ALA A 71 70.02 -19.41 -68.51
CA ALA A 71 68.94 -18.72 -67.81
C ALA A 71 68.78 -19.23 -66.38
N THR A 72 68.54 -18.33 -65.43
CA THR A 72 68.17 -18.68 -64.06
C THR A 72 66.65 -18.71 -63.89
N PHE A 73 66.11 -19.80 -63.33
CA PHE A 73 64.70 -19.88 -62.98
C PHE A 73 64.47 -19.15 -61.66
N SER A 74 63.86 -17.95 -61.73
CA SER A 74 63.51 -17.12 -60.56
C SER A 74 62.13 -17.43 -59.97
N GLY A 75 61.45 -18.47 -60.46
CA GLY A 75 60.07 -18.79 -60.08
C GLY A 75 59.89 -19.59 -58.79
N TRP A 76 60.97 -19.94 -58.07
CA TRP A 76 60.88 -20.74 -56.83
C TRP A 76 60.06 -20.05 -55.74
N ASP A 77 60.16 -18.71 -55.65
CA ASP A 77 59.41 -17.92 -54.66
C ASP A 77 57.89 -17.96 -54.89
N ASN A 78 57.44 -18.20 -56.12
CA ASN A 78 56.02 -18.36 -56.46
C ASN A 78 55.47 -19.76 -56.13
N TYR A 79 56.34 -20.73 -55.83
CA TYR A 79 55.95 -22.14 -55.65
C TYR A 79 55.92 -22.59 -54.18
N LEU A 80 56.66 -21.92 -53.29
CA LEU A 80 56.83 -22.34 -51.89
C LEU A 80 56.04 -21.53 -50.86
N ALA A 81 55.55 -20.33 -51.20
CA ALA A 81 54.46 -19.78 -50.42
C ALA A 81 53.24 -20.66 -50.69
N GLU A 82 52.55 -21.22 -49.69
CA GLU A 82 51.15 -21.56 -49.93
C GLU A 82 50.48 -20.23 -50.31
N PRO A 83 50.07 -19.96 -51.57
CA PRO A 83 49.26 -18.79 -51.80
C PRO A 83 48.02 -18.97 -50.92
N ASN A 84 47.76 -17.98 -50.07
CA ASN A 84 46.55 -17.87 -49.29
C ASN A 84 45.37 -18.25 -50.20
N ALA A 85 44.33 -18.88 -49.63
CA ALA A 85 43.10 -19.10 -50.39
C ALA A 85 42.73 -17.79 -51.11
N PRO A 86 42.32 -17.85 -52.39
CA PRO A 86 42.13 -16.64 -53.21
C PRO A 86 41.04 -15.70 -52.67
N TYR A 87 40.34 -16.11 -51.61
CA TYR A 87 39.26 -15.38 -50.99
C TYR A 87 39.58 -15.17 -49.51
N THR A 88 39.36 -13.95 -49.03
CA THR A 88 39.32 -13.64 -47.60
C THR A 88 37.87 -13.66 -47.08
N VAL A 89 37.70 -13.50 -45.77
CA VAL A 89 36.40 -13.50 -45.11
C VAL A 89 35.86 -12.07 -45.00
N ASP A 90 34.64 -11.85 -45.49
CA ASP A 90 33.82 -10.69 -45.14
C ASP A 90 33.03 -11.05 -43.86
N TYR A 91 33.63 -10.70 -42.72
CA TYR A 91 33.12 -11.06 -41.40
C TYR A 91 31.79 -10.39 -41.06
N ALA A 92 31.49 -9.23 -41.66
CA ALA A 92 30.25 -8.51 -41.42
C ALA A 92 29.05 -9.19 -42.10
N ASN A 93 29.27 -9.77 -43.29
CA ASN A 93 28.22 -10.42 -44.08
C ASN A 93 28.26 -11.95 -44.07
N GLU A 94 29.25 -12.54 -43.38
CA GLU A 94 29.46 -13.99 -43.30
C GLU A 94 29.63 -14.65 -44.67
N LYS A 95 30.38 -13.99 -45.55
CA LYS A 95 30.63 -14.43 -46.92
C LYS A 95 32.10 -14.32 -47.28
N THR A 96 32.48 -14.84 -48.45
CA THR A 96 33.75 -14.46 -49.08
C THR A 96 33.78 -12.96 -49.34
N ASN A 97 34.95 -12.33 -49.18
CA ASN A 97 35.13 -10.90 -49.42
C ASN A 97 34.98 -10.52 -50.89
N GLU A 98 35.24 -11.49 -51.77
CA GLU A 98 35.12 -11.36 -53.22
C GLU A 98 34.13 -12.40 -53.77
N THR A 99 33.66 -12.15 -54.99
CA THR A 99 32.81 -13.09 -55.73
C THR A 99 33.63 -14.28 -56.24
N VAL A 100 33.11 -15.49 -56.08
CA VAL A 100 33.75 -16.71 -56.57
C VAL A 100 33.34 -16.90 -58.03
N SER A 101 34.28 -16.70 -58.97
CA SER A 101 34.02 -16.83 -60.41
C SER A 101 33.82 -18.28 -60.84
N SER A 102 33.27 -18.48 -62.04
CA SER A 102 33.06 -19.80 -62.64
C SER A 102 34.34 -20.59 -62.95
N ALA A 103 35.51 -19.96 -62.84
CA ALA A 103 36.80 -20.66 -62.94
C ALA A 103 37.15 -21.48 -61.69
N TRP A 104 36.40 -21.30 -60.60
CA TRP A 104 36.58 -21.97 -59.32
C TRP A 104 35.36 -22.80 -58.94
N GLU A 105 35.60 -23.87 -58.19
CA GLU A 105 34.57 -24.61 -57.48
C GLU A 105 34.85 -24.55 -55.98
N TYR A 106 33.82 -24.67 -55.16
CA TYR A 106 33.95 -24.67 -53.71
C TYR A 106 33.21 -25.85 -53.06
N ALA A 107 33.68 -26.28 -51.90
CA ALA A 107 33.01 -27.27 -51.05
C ALA A 107 32.74 -26.69 -49.65
N GLY A 108 31.88 -27.37 -48.90
CA GLY A 108 31.50 -27.01 -47.53
C GLY A 108 32.61 -27.30 -46.51
N SER A 109 32.20 -27.80 -45.33
CA SER A 109 33.09 -28.18 -44.23
C SER A 109 33.92 -29.45 -44.50
N THR A 110 33.58 -30.19 -45.55
CA THR A 110 34.31 -31.38 -46.02
C THR A 110 34.71 -31.21 -47.48
N LEU A 111 35.72 -31.97 -47.91
CA LEU A 111 36.12 -32.02 -49.32
C LEU A 111 35.03 -32.70 -50.15
N GLY A 112 34.33 -31.91 -50.96
CA GLY A 112 33.23 -32.37 -51.81
C GLY A 112 31.89 -32.52 -51.05
N PRO A 113 30.75 -32.54 -51.78
CA PRO A 113 30.62 -32.29 -53.23
C PRO A 113 31.01 -30.85 -53.60
N TRP A 114 31.58 -30.69 -54.80
CA TRP A 114 32.06 -29.41 -55.30
C TRP A 114 30.94 -28.69 -56.04
N VAL A 115 30.79 -27.40 -55.75
CA VAL A 115 29.79 -26.51 -56.35
C VAL A 115 30.52 -25.48 -57.20
N ALA A 116 30.10 -25.31 -58.45
CA ALA A 116 30.68 -24.32 -59.34
C ALA A 116 30.47 -22.89 -58.82
N GLY A 117 31.48 -22.04 -58.95
CA GLY A 117 31.39 -20.62 -58.65
C GLY A 117 30.39 -19.93 -59.58
N ALA A 118 29.48 -19.16 -59.00
CA ALA A 118 28.40 -18.49 -59.74
C ALA A 118 28.62 -16.97 -59.89
N SER A 119 29.87 -16.51 -59.81
CA SER A 119 30.23 -15.08 -59.77
C SER A 119 29.52 -14.32 -58.64
N SER A 120 29.26 -15.01 -57.52
CA SER A 120 28.63 -14.47 -56.32
C SER A 120 29.52 -14.67 -55.11
N LYS A 121 29.34 -13.84 -54.08
CA LYS A 121 29.94 -14.09 -52.77
C LYS A 121 29.37 -15.38 -52.19
N VAL A 122 30.22 -16.23 -51.63
CA VAL A 122 29.83 -17.54 -51.09
C VAL A 122 29.61 -17.43 -49.59
N ASN A 123 28.49 -17.97 -49.09
CA ASN A 123 28.21 -18.02 -47.65
C ASN A 123 29.25 -18.89 -46.93
N LEU A 124 29.72 -18.36 -45.80
CA LEU A 124 30.65 -19.02 -44.90
C LEU A 124 29.91 -19.41 -43.63
N THR A 125 30.31 -20.53 -43.04
CA THR A 125 29.81 -20.97 -41.74
C THR A 125 30.92 -20.72 -40.73
N PRO A 126 30.73 -19.84 -39.73
CA PRO A 126 31.73 -19.61 -38.70
C PRO A 126 32.24 -20.92 -38.06
N GLY A 127 33.56 -21.05 -37.94
CA GLY A 127 34.22 -22.22 -37.37
C GLY A 127 34.40 -23.41 -38.33
N ALA A 128 33.85 -23.35 -39.54
CA ALA A 128 33.96 -24.41 -40.53
C ALA A 128 34.81 -23.97 -41.71
N ASN A 129 35.87 -24.73 -42.02
CA ASN A 129 36.69 -24.50 -43.19
C ASN A 129 35.86 -24.49 -44.48
N LYS A 130 36.30 -23.70 -45.45
CA LYS A 130 35.77 -23.72 -46.81
C LYS A 130 36.88 -24.14 -47.76
N TYR A 131 36.58 -25.02 -48.71
CA TYR A 131 37.58 -25.48 -49.69
C TYR A 131 37.28 -24.90 -51.05
N PHE A 132 38.33 -24.51 -51.78
CA PHE A 132 38.25 -23.96 -53.14
C PHE A 132 39.20 -24.70 -54.05
N ARG A 133 38.81 -24.95 -55.30
CA ARG A 133 39.71 -25.50 -56.32
C ARG A 133 39.46 -24.87 -57.69
N LYS A 134 40.44 -24.94 -58.58
CA LYS A 134 40.24 -24.52 -59.97
C LYS A 134 39.49 -25.60 -60.73
N VAL A 135 38.56 -25.21 -61.60
CA VAL A 135 37.89 -26.16 -62.52
C VAL A 135 38.91 -26.85 -63.43
N ILE A 136 39.88 -26.09 -63.93
CA ILE A 136 40.93 -26.56 -64.85
C ILE A 136 42.03 -27.40 -64.17
N ASP A 137 42.13 -27.33 -62.83
CA ASP A 137 43.07 -28.13 -62.04
C ASP A 137 42.41 -28.56 -60.72
N PRO A 138 41.62 -29.65 -60.74
CA PRO A 138 40.93 -30.13 -59.56
C PRO A 138 41.85 -30.59 -58.42
N SER A 139 43.15 -30.80 -58.69
CA SER A 139 44.15 -31.14 -57.67
C SER A 139 44.59 -29.93 -56.84
N TYR A 140 44.35 -28.72 -57.35
CA TYR A 140 44.67 -27.46 -56.70
C TYR A 140 43.60 -27.09 -55.67
N VAL A 141 43.61 -27.73 -54.50
CA VAL A 141 42.70 -27.42 -53.40
C VAL A 141 43.33 -26.41 -52.43
N LYS A 142 42.58 -25.35 -52.12
CA LYS A 142 42.91 -24.33 -51.12
C LYS A 142 41.88 -24.32 -50.01
N THR A 143 42.36 -24.19 -48.79
CA THR A 143 41.51 -24.12 -47.60
C THR A 143 41.44 -22.69 -47.11
N LEU A 144 40.24 -22.12 -47.10
CA LEU A 144 39.95 -20.91 -46.34
C LEU A 144 39.56 -21.33 -44.93
N LYS A 145 40.43 -21.03 -43.96
CA LYS A 145 40.12 -21.19 -42.55
C LYS A 145 39.11 -20.11 -42.14
N VAL A 146 37.93 -20.53 -41.71
CA VAL A 146 36.88 -19.62 -41.23
C VAL A 146 36.88 -19.70 -39.71
N SER A 147 37.20 -18.60 -39.03
CA SER A 147 37.26 -18.57 -37.57
C SER A 147 35.89 -18.83 -36.95
N ALA A 148 35.87 -19.41 -35.75
CA ALA A 148 34.64 -19.53 -34.97
C ALA A 148 34.15 -18.16 -34.50
N ARG A 149 32.88 -18.07 -34.11
CA ARG A 149 32.38 -16.84 -33.48
C ARG A 149 33.09 -16.60 -32.14
N PRO A 150 33.33 -15.33 -31.79
CA PRO A 150 33.67 -14.98 -30.41
C PRO A 150 32.55 -15.39 -29.45
N ALA A 151 32.92 -15.57 -28.17
CA ALA A 151 31.94 -15.78 -27.11
C ALA A 151 30.94 -14.59 -27.04
N ALA A 152 29.70 -14.91 -26.71
CA ALA A 152 28.68 -13.91 -26.46
C ALA A 152 29.09 -12.98 -25.31
N PRO A 153 28.71 -11.69 -25.34
CA PRO A 153 28.95 -10.80 -24.21
C PRO A 153 28.15 -11.24 -22.99
N SER A 154 28.52 -10.73 -21.81
CA SER A 154 27.73 -10.86 -20.58
C SER A 154 27.34 -9.48 -20.11
N VAL A 155 26.05 -9.26 -19.90
CA VAL A 155 25.48 -8.01 -19.39
C VAL A 155 24.53 -8.35 -18.26
N SER A 156 24.42 -7.50 -17.25
CA SER A 156 23.50 -7.67 -16.13
C SER A 156 22.70 -6.40 -15.88
N VAL A 157 21.59 -6.55 -15.14
CA VAL A 157 20.67 -5.45 -14.81
C VAL A 157 21.05 -4.81 -13.49
N ASN A 158 21.10 -3.48 -13.47
CA ASN A 158 21.04 -2.67 -12.27
C ASN A 158 19.57 -2.39 -11.94
N PHE A 159 18.99 -3.20 -11.05
CA PHE A 159 17.57 -3.12 -10.69
C PHE A 159 17.17 -1.83 -9.95
N THR A 160 18.13 -1.14 -9.32
CA THR A 160 17.87 0.11 -8.58
C THR A 160 17.67 1.27 -9.54
N ASN A 161 18.50 1.35 -10.57
CA ASN A 161 18.49 2.45 -11.55
C ASN A 161 17.77 2.11 -12.85
N GLU A 162 17.35 0.85 -13.01
CA GLU A 162 16.70 0.33 -14.22
C GLU A 162 17.56 0.53 -15.47
N THR A 163 18.84 0.20 -15.33
CA THR A 163 19.83 0.23 -16.42
C THR A 163 20.59 -1.08 -16.51
N THR A 164 21.50 -1.20 -17.46
CA THR A 164 22.60 -2.18 -17.37
C THR A 164 23.54 -1.82 -16.20
N VAL A 165 24.22 -2.80 -15.63
CA VAL A 165 25.25 -2.58 -14.58
C VAL A 165 26.46 -1.88 -15.17
N SER A 166 26.92 -2.33 -16.33
CA SER A 166 28.10 -1.79 -17.01
C SER A 166 27.69 -1.00 -18.24
N ALA A 167 28.53 -0.01 -18.58
CA ALA A 167 28.44 0.71 -19.83
C ALA A 167 28.64 -0.24 -21.03
N ILE A 168 27.87 -0.02 -22.09
CA ILE A 168 27.93 -0.84 -23.30
C ILE A 168 28.96 -0.23 -24.25
N PRO A 169 30.10 -0.89 -24.50
CA PRO A 169 31.18 -0.34 -25.31
C PRO A 169 30.81 -0.25 -26.78
N THR A 170 31.54 0.56 -27.56
CA THR A 170 31.34 0.74 -29.01
C THR A 170 31.63 -0.52 -29.84
N THR A 171 32.31 -1.50 -29.26
CA THR A 171 32.55 -2.83 -29.82
C THR A 171 31.35 -3.78 -29.69
N MET A 172 30.32 -3.38 -28.93
CA MET A 172 29.08 -4.13 -28.74
C MET A 172 27.92 -3.38 -29.40
N GLU A 173 26.88 -4.11 -29.78
CA GLU A 173 25.59 -3.56 -30.18
C GLU A 173 24.45 -4.27 -29.48
N TYR A 174 23.32 -3.58 -29.34
CA TYR A 174 22.15 -4.07 -28.64
C TYR A 174 20.86 -3.81 -29.42
N SER A 175 19.84 -4.62 -29.18
CA SER A 175 18.51 -4.48 -29.80
C SER A 175 17.43 -5.01 -28.88
N THR A 176 16.21 -4.51 -29.03
CA THR A 176 15.00 -5.11 -28.44
C THR A 176 14.43 -6.25 -29.30
N ASN A 177 14.99 -6.47 -30.49
CA ASN A 177 14.62 -7.57 -31.37
C ASN A 177 15.61 -8.74 -31.23
N SER A 178 15.08 -9.95 -31.06
CA SER A 178 15.89 -11.17 -30.87
C SER A 178 16.79 -11.53 -32.06
N GLY A 179 16.43 -11.08 -33.27
CA GLY A 179 17.23 -11.23 -34.48
C GLY A 179 18.26 -10.11 -34.70
N MET A 180 18.40 -9.17 -33.75
CA MET A 180 19.30 -8.01 -33.83
C MET A 180 19.04 -7.10 -35.04
N THR A 181 17.84 -7.12 -35.61
CA THR A 181 17.44 -6.17 -36.66
C THR A 181 17.37 -4.76 -36.07
N GLY A 182 17.98 -3.78 -36.73
CA GLY A 182 18.05 -2.40 -36.23
C GLY A 182 18.88 -2.23 -34.96
N ALA A 183 19.89 -3.10 -34.75
CA ALA A 183 20.77 -2.98 -33.58
C ALA A 183 21.46 -1.62 -33.51
N ILE A 184 21.60 -1.12 -32.28
CA ILE A 184 22.22 0.15 -31.96
C ILE A 184 23.61 -0.14 -31.40
N ALA A 185 24.63 0.55 -31.91
CA ALA A 185 25.98 0.45 -31.37
C ALA A 185 26.04 1.04 -29.95
N GLY A 186 26.80 0.40 -29.06
CA GLY A 186 27.11 0.95 -27.75
C GLY A 186 27.85 2.27 -27.86
N THR A 187 27.67 3.13 -26.86
CA THR A 187 28.27 4.47 -26.81
C THR A 187 29.27 4.64 -25.66
N GLY A 188 29.52 3.58 -24.88
CA GLY A 188 30.25 3.67 -23.62
C GLY A 188 29.40 4.18 -22.45
N ALA A 189 28.08 4.23 -22.59
CA ALA A 189 27.13 4.55 -21.52
C ALA A 189 26.36 3.29 -21.05
N VAL A 190 25.85 3.32 -19.82
CA VAL A 190 24.81 2.36 -19.40
C VAL A 190 23.54 2.65 -20.20
N ILE A 191 22.76 1.60 -20.46
CA ILE A 191 21.51 1.74 -21.22
C ILE A 191 20.32 1.43 -20.32
N PRO A 192 19.20 2.14 -20.48
CA PRO A 192 17.99 1.84 -19.73
C PRO A 192 17.46 0.46 -20.12
N VAL A 193 16.86 -0.23 -19.14
CA VAL A 193 16.13 -1.46 -19.37
C VAL A 193 14.65 -1.26 -19.05
N THR A 194 13.78 -1.99 -19.74
CA THR A 194 12.34 -1.97 -19.48
C THR A 194 11.97 -3.26 -18.74
N PRO A 195 11.46 -3.18 -17.49
CA PRO A 195 11.02 -4.36 -16.75
C PRO A 195 10.08 -5.25 -17.58
N GLY A 196 10.33 -6.56 -17.56
CA GLY A 196 9.55 -7.57 -18.29
C GLY A 196 9.87 -7.68 -19.79
N SER A 197 10.79 -6.88 -20.33
CA SER A 197 11.16 -6.90 -21.75
C SER A 197 12.62 -7.31 -21.94
N ALA A 198 12.86 -8.36 -22.72
CA ALA A 198 14.21 -8.83 -23.00
C ALA A 198 15.01 -7.81 -23.83
N LEU A 199 16.33 -7.83 -23.65
CA LEU A 199 17.27 -7.04 -24.43
C LEU A 199 18.39 -7.93 -24.97
N TYR A 200 18.76 -7.74 -26.22
CA TYR A 200 19.69 -8.61 -26.93
C TYR A 200 21.00 -7.89 -27.21
N PHE A 201 22.12 -8.58 -27.04
CA PHE A 201 23.46 -8.00 -27.19
C PHE A 201 24.35 -8.91 -28.03
N ARG A 202 25.26 -8.33 -28.82
CA ARG A 202 26.36 -9.07 -29.43
C ARG A 202 27.58 -8.18 -29.63
N ASN A 203 28.76 -8.78 -29.67
CA ASN A 203 29.95 -8.09 -30.15
C ASN A 203 29.83 -7.88 -31.66
N LYS A 204 30.16 -6.68 -32.13
CA LYS A 204 30.12 -6.33 -33.54
C LYS A 204 31.16 -7.13 -34.32
N ALA A 205 30.85 -7.46 -35.56
CA ALA A 205 31.85 -7.98 -36.47
C ALA A 205 32.96 -6.93 -36.67
N THR A 206 34.20 -7.39 -36.77
CA THR A 206 35.37 -6.57 -37.10
C THR A 206 35.94 -7.01 -38.44
N VAL A 207 37.02 -6.36 -38.90
CA VAL A 207 37.74 -6.79 -40.11
C VAL A 207 38.39 -8.17 -39.98
N SER A 208 38.47 -8.74 -38.77
CA SER A 208 39.16 -10.00 -38.48
C SER A 208 38.34 -11.01 -37.67
N ALA A 209 37.11 -10.69 -37.27
CA ALA A 209 36.26 -11.57 -36.48
C ALA A 209 34.76 -11.39 -36.78
N PHE A 210 34.02 -12.50 -36.77
CA PHE A 210 32.56 -12.49 -36.86
C PHE A 210 31.92 -11.75 -35.69
N SER A 211 30.67 -11.35 -35.86
CA SER A 211 29.85 -11.00 -34.70
C SER A 211 29.74 -12.20 -33.76
N SER A 212 29.68 -11.94 -32.45
CA SER A 212 29.49 -13.03 -31.48
C SER A 212 28.10 -13.65 -31.62
N GLU A 213 27.90 -14.77 -30.92
CA GLU A 213 26.55 -15.22 -30.60
C GLU A 213 25.76 -14.13 -29.84
N ILE A 214 24.43 -14.17 -29.96
CA ILE A 214 23.53 -13.20 -29.33
C ILE A 214 23.35 -13.59 -27.85
N TYR A 215 23.65 -12.66 -26.96
CA TYR A 215 23.30 -12.74 -25.55
C TYR A 215 21.90 -12.16 -25.32
N SER A 216 20.99 -12.96 -24.77
CA SER A 216 19.66 -12.51 -24.37
C SER A 216 19.65 -12.16 -22.89
N LEU A 217 19.59 -10.87 -22.58
CA LEU A 217 19.36 -10.38 -21.22
C LEU A 217 17.88 -10.47 -20.89
N ASN A 218 17.53 -11.39 -19.99
CA ASN A 218 16.19 -11.46 -19.42
C ASN A 218 16.03 -10.36 -18.36
N VAL A 219 15.16 -9.38 -18.65
CA VAL A 219 14.84 -8.31 -17.72
C VAL A 219 13.56 -8.69 -16.96
N ALA A 220 13.68 -8.96 -15.66
CA ALA A 220 12.55 -9.38 -14.84
C ALA A 220 11.38 -8.38 -14.90
N ALA A 221 10.15 -8.85 -14.80
CA ALA A 221 9.00 -7.97 -14.59
C ALA A 221 9.06 -7.32 -13.20
N ARG A 222 8.34 -6.22 -13.00
CA ARG A 222 8.18 -5.64 -11.67
C ARG A 222 7.44 -6.63 -10.75
N PRO A 223 7.87 -6.79 -9.49
CA PRO A 223 7.07 -7.49 -8.50
C PRO A 223 5.72 -6.80 -8.28
N SER A 224 4.70 -7.57 -7.90
CA SER A 224 3.39 -7.02 -7.52
C SER A 224 3.50 -6.04 -6.34
N ALA A 225 2.55 -5.10 -6.28
CA ALA A 225 2.48 -4.12 -5.21
C ALA A 225 2.30 -4.80 -3.84
N PRO A 226 2.85 -4.23 -2.76
CA PRO A 226 2.67 -4.79 -1.43
C PRO A 226 1.21 -4.72 -0.98
N LEU A 227 0.80 -5.69 -0.17
CA LEU A 227 -0.52 -5.72 0.46
C LEU A 227 -0.45 -4.99 1.79
N VAL A 228 -0.85 -3.72 1.78
CA VAL A 228 -1.00 -2.88 2.99
C VAL A 228 -2.45 -2.42 3.05
N GLY A 229 -3.09 -2.60 4.19
CA GLY A 229 -4.43 -2.13 4.53
C GLY A 229 -4.43 -1.20 5.74
N ILE A 230 -5.61 -0.96 6.29
CA ILE A 230 -5.85 -0.04 7.40
C ILE A 230 -6.45 -0.81 8.58
N ASP A 231 -5.84 -0.68 9.75
CA ASP A 231 -6.48 -0.94 11.03
C ASP A 231 -7.25 0.32 11.46
N PHE A 232 -8.55 0.31 11.20
CA PHE A 232 -9.44 1.44 11.50
C PHE A 232 -9.65 1.68 13.00
N ILE A 233 -9.41 0.69 13.85
CA ILE A 233 -9.63 0.79 15.29
C ILE A 233 -8.50 1.60 15.93
N ASN A 234 -7.27 1.33 15.49
CA ASN A 234 -6.05 1.97 16.00
C ASN A 234 -5.53 3.11 15.11
N GLU A 235 -6.19 3.36 13.98
CA GLU A 235 -5.81 4.38 12.99
C GLU A 235 -4.37 4.20 12.50
N LYS A 236 -4.02 2.95 12.14
CA LYS A 236 -2.69 2.55 11.69
C LYS A 236 -2.78 1.68 10.44
N THR A 237 -1.64 1.36 9.81
CA THR A 237 -1.57 0.27 8.83
C THR A 237 -1.89 -1.06 9.51
N ASP A 238 -2.53 -1.97 8.78
CA ASP A 238 -2.89 -3.31 9.29
C ASP A 238 -1.67 -4.23 9.51
N ILE A 239 -0.57 -3.95 8.83
CA ILE A 239 0.72 -4.60 9.00
C ILE A 239 1.81 -3.61 9.42
N ALA A 240 2.83 -4.13 10.09
CA ALA A 240 4.06 -3.40 10.32
C ALA A 240 4.83 -3.23 9.01
N ILE A 241 5.34 -2.02 8.75
CA ILE A 241 6.02 -1.70 7.48
C ILE A 241 7.50 -2.11 7.57
N PRO A 242 7.95 -3.16 6.86
CA PRO A 242 9.32 -3.67 6.99
C PRO A 242 10.33 -2.74 6.28
N ALA A 243 11.61 -2.85 6.64
CA ALA A 243 12.69 -2.04 6.04
C ALA A 243 12.92 -2.29 4.54
N THR A 244 12.42 -3.41 4.02
CA THR A 244 12.39 -3.76 2.59
C THR A 244 11.31 -2.99 1.82
N MET A 245 10.41 -2.29 2.51
CA MET A 245 9.38 -1.43 1.94
C MET A 245 9.75 0.04 2.17
N GLU A 246 9.31 0.90 1.26
CA GLU A 246 9.32 2.34 1.42
C GLU A 246 7.91 2.90 1.22
N TYR A 247 7.64 4.05 1.84
CA TYR A 247 6.37 4.74 1.77
C TYR A 247 6.54 6.24 1.56
N ALA A 248 5.53 6.88 0.98
CA ALA A 248 5.52 8.31 0.70
C ALA A 248 4.10 8.89 0.72
N ASN A 249 4.03 10.21 0.85
CA ASN A 249 2.78 10.99 0.73
C ASN A 249 2.48 11.42 -0.72
N ASN A 250 3.30 10.98 -1.67
CA ASN A 250 3.21 11.34 -3.09
C ASN A 250 3.53 10.10 -3.96
N GLN A 251 3.03 10.11 -5.19
CA GLN A 251 3.17 8.97 -6.11
C GLN A 251 4.58 8.83 -6.70
N ASP A 252 5.35 9.92 -6.76
CA ASP A 252 6.72 9.93 -7.29
C ASP A 252 7.77 9.46 -6.26
N PHE A 253 7.37 9.26 -5.00
CA PHE A 253 8.21 8.85 -3.88
C PHE A 253 9.31 9.88 -3.52
N THR A 254 9.13 11.15 -3.90
CA THR A 254 10.02 12.23 -3.48
C THR A 254 9.94 12.41 -1.96
N GLY A 255 11.08 12.30 -1.26
CA GLY A 255 11.14 12.34 0.21
C GLY A 255 10.56 11.10 0.90
N SER A 256 10.54 9.96 0.21
CA SER A 256 10.08 8.69 0.78
C SER A 256 10.87 8.26 2.02
N ALA A 257 10.18 7.56 2.92
CA ALA A 257 10.75 6.98 4.13
C ALA A 257 10.82 5.46 4.02
N SER A 258 11.81 4.88 4.69
CA SER A 258 11.93 3.44 4.84
C SER A 258 11.04 2.93 5.96
N GLY A 259 10.49 1.72 5.82
CA GLY A 259 9.79 1.05 6.91
C GLY A 259 10.71 0.79 8.11
N THR A 260 10.12 0.85 9.30
CA THR A 260 10.80 0.68 10.60
C THR A 260 10.37 -0.58 11.35
N ALA A 261 9.71 -1.51 10.67
CA ALA A 261 9.07 -2.70 11.24
C ALA A 261 8.02 -2.36 12.32
N THR A 262 7.35 -1.23 12.17
CA THR A 262 6.22 -0.80 13.02
C THR A 262 5.01 -0.46 12.15
N ASN A 263 3.80 -0.57 12.71
CA ASN A 263 2.61 -0.07 12.05
C ASN A 263 2.70 1.45 11.95
N LEU A 264 2.39 1.99 10.78
CA LEU A 264 2.45 3.42 10.48
C LEU A 264 1.11 4.06 10.85
N ASP A 265 1.14 5.23 11.49
CA ASP A 265 -0.07 6.00 11.78
C ASP A 265 -0.75 6.47 10.49
N ILE A 266 -2.07 6.38 10.45
CA ILE A 266 -2.91 6.78 9.33
C ILE A 266 -3.74 7.98 9.74
N VAL A 267 -3.59 9.08 9.00
CA VAL A 267 -4.45 10.25 9.14
C VAL A 267 -5.72 10.03 8.30
N PRO A 268 -6.94 10.09 8.88
CA PRO A 268 -8.17 9.98 8.09
C PRO A 268 -8.24 11.01 6.97
N GLY A 269 -8.69 10.59 5.79
CA GLY A 269 -8.76 11.41 4.58
C GLY A 269 -7.42 11.59 3.84
N SER A 270 -6.31 11.04 4.36
CA SER A 270 -5.01 11.09 3.68
C SER A 270 -4.83 9.96 2.65
N THR A 271 -3.83 10.10 1.80
CA THR A 271 -3.40 9.05 0.85
C THR A 271 -1.93 8.76 1.06
N LEU A 272 -1.59 7.47 1.15
CA LEU A 272 -0.22 6.97 1.26
C LEU A 272 0.10 6.05 0.09
N TYR A 273 1.36 6.04 -0.31
CA TYR A 273 1.88 5.19 -1.37
C TYR A 273 2.96 4.27 -0.79
N PHE A 274 2.90 2.98 -1.12
CA PHE A 274 3.84 1.95 -0.64
C PHE A 274 4.43 1.18 -1.82
N ARG A 275 5.70 0.82 -1.74
CA ARG A 275 6.32 -0.15 -2.67
C ARG A 275 7.48 -0.88 -2.00
N ASN A 276 7.77 -2.09 -2.47
CA ASN A 276 8.99 -2.79 -2.09
C ASN A 276 10.18 -2.15 -2.80
N LYS A 277 11.29 -2.00 -2.08
CA LYS A 277 12.55 -1.48 -2.62
C LYS A 277 13.14 -2.47 -3.63
N ALA A 278 13.94 -1.96 -4.55
CA ALA A 278 14.75 -2.81 -5.41
C ALA A 278 15.74 -3.64 -4.56
N THR A 279 16.06 -4.83 -5.06
CA THR A 279 17.10 -5.70 -4.50
C THR A 279 18.14 -5.98 -5.58
N ALA A 280 19.17 -6.78 -5.25
CA ALA A 280 20.17 -7.21 -6.22
C ALA A 280 19.60 -8.02 -7.40
N ILE A 281 18.39 -8.57 -7.27
CA ILE A 281 17.78 -9.48 -8.25
C ILE A 281 16.35 -9.09 -8.68
N ALA A 282 15.82 -7.96 -8.19
CA ALA A 282 14.45 -7.55 -8.48
C ALA A 282 14.29 -6.02 -8.47
N PHE A 283 13.47 -5.51 -9.40
CA PHE A 283 13.06 -4.11 -9.46
C PHE A 283 12.27 -3.69 -8.23
N LYS A 284 12.11 -2.38 -8.04
CA LYS A 284 11.03 -1.85 -7.18
C LYS A 284 9.69 -2.43 -7.64
N SER A 285 8.84 -2.80 -6.69
CA SER A 285 7.52 -3.31 -7.02
C SER A 285 6.63 -2.25 -7.65
N GLU A 286 5.49 -2.69 -8.16
CA GLU A 286 4.35 -1.80 -8.39
C GLU A 286 3.98 -1.03 -7.11
N ILE A 287 3.32 0.12 -7.30
CA ILE A 287 2.93 1.01 -6.20
C ILE A 287 1.56 0.60 -5.67
N LYS A 288 1.45 0.42 -4.35
CA LYS A 288 0.18 0.35 -3.63
C LYS A 288 -0.24 1.76 -3.22
N THR A 289 -1.38 2.21 -3.72
CA THR A 289 -2.06 3.41 -3.20
C THR A 289 -3.04 3.01 -2.11
N LEU A 290 -2.89 3.60 -0.93
CA LEU A 290 -3.77 3.42 0.22
C LEU A 290 -4.49 4.74 0.51
N VAL A 291 -5.79 4.76 0.24
CA VAL A 291 -6.65 5.92 0.48
C VAL A 291 -7.39 5.71 1.79
N ALA A 292 -7.09 6.52 2.79
CA ALA A 292 -7.80 6.49 4.06
C ALA A 292 -9.13 7.25 3.91
N PRO A 293 -10.29 6.66 4.28
CA PRO A 293 -11.56 7.38 4.25
C PRO A 293 -11.52 8.60 5.19
N THR A 294 -12.35 9.59 4.92
CA THR A 294 -12.49 10.73 5.83
C THR A 294 -13.10 10.27 7.16
N ARG A 295 -12.80 11.01 8.24
CA ARG A 295 -13.39 10.71 9.55
C ARG A 295 -14.91 10.90 9.46
N PRO A 296 -15.72 9.91 9.89
CA PRO A 296 -17.17 10.08 9.90
C PRO A 296 -17.61 11.23 10.82
N VAL A 297 -18.72 11.88 10.46
CA VAL A 297 -19.35 12.91 11.29
C VAL A 297 -19.89 12.31 12.60
N ALA A 298 -19.94 13.13 13.66
CA ALA A 298 -20.48 12.69 14.93
C ALA A 298 -21.95 12.27 14.81
N PRO A 299 -22.42 11.30 15.62
CA PRO A 299 -23.85 11.02 15.71
C PRO A 299 -24.58 12.24 16.29
N VAL A 300 -25.90 12.30 16.09
CA VAL A 300 -26.72 13.43 16.53
C VAL A 300 -27.81 12.96 17.48
N TYR A 301 -27.56 13.17 18.76
CA TYR A 301 -28.52 12.97 19.85
C TYR A 301 -28.96 14.32 20.44
N SER A 302 -30.17 14.39 20.99
CA SER A 302 -30.64 15.53 21.77
C SER A 302 -31.29 15.05 23.08
N VAL A 303 -31.58 15.99 23.98
CA VAL A 303 -32.19 15.70 25.27
C VAL A 303 -33.72 15.59 25.13
N ASP A 304 -34.28 14.49 25.63
CA ASP A 304 -35.70 14.35 25.94
C ASP A 304 -35.92 14.84 27.38
N PHE A 305 -36.22 16.13 27.52
CA PHE A 305 -36.37 16.78 28.83
C PHE A 305 -37.54 16.24 29.66
N LEU A 306 -38.55 15.66 29.01
CA LEU A 306 -39.71 15.11 29.71
C LEU A 306 -39.38 13.80 30.41
N ASN A 307 -38.58 12.95 29.75
CA ASN A 307 -38.20 11.62 30.24
C ASN A 307 -36.79 11.57 30.85
N GLU A 308 -36.07 12.69 30.84
CA GLU A 308 -34.68 12.80 31.32
C GLU A 308 -33.77 11.76 30.66
N SER A 309 -33.87 11.67 29.34
CA SER A 309 -33.12 10.70 28.53
C SER A 309 -32.63 11.29 27.21
N THR A 310 -31.92 10.53 26.40
CA THR A 310 -31.75 10.87 24.98
C THR A 310 -33.09 10.85 24.24
N ASN A 311 -33.22 11.65 23.18
CA ASN A 311 -34.40 11.75 22.32
C ASN A 311 -34.70 10.45 21.58
N VAL A 312 -33.66 9.71 21.23
CA VAL A 312 -33.72 8.40 20.57
C VAL A 312 -32.85 7.38 21.31
N ALA A 313 -33.07 6.10 21.00
CA ALA A 313 -32.24 5.03 21.52
C ALA A 313 -30.79 5.15 21.02
N VAL A 314 -29.82 4.92 21.91
CA VAL A 314 -28.39 4.91 21.54
C VAL A 314 -28.06 3.59 20.88
N SER A 315 -27.65 3.64 19.61
CA SER A 315 -27.34 2.46 18.80
C SER A 315 -26.18 1.64 19.37
N ALA A 316 -26.19 0.31 19.17
CA ALA A 316 -25.06 -0.56 19.51
C ALA A 316 -23.77 -0.26 18.70
N SER A 317 -23.91 0.41 17.55
CA SER A 317 -22.78 0.94 16.76
C SER A 317 -22.13 2.16 17.40
N ASP A 318 -22.82 2.81 18.34
CA ASP A 318 -22.32 3.98 19.06
C ASP A 318 -21.82 3.59 20.44
N GLU A 319 -20.98 4.45 20.99
CA GLU A 319 -20.50 4.39 22.36
C GLU A 319 -20.60 5.77 23.00
N TYR A 320 -20.73 5.77 24.33
CA TYR A 320 -20.88 6.99 25.11
C TYR A 320 -20.00 6.97 26.35
N ALA A 321 -19.58 8.14 26.81
CA ALA A 321 -18.75 8.34 28.00
C ALA A 321 -19.15 9.62 28.74
N SER A 322 -18.73 9.74 30.01
CA SER A 322 -18.86 10.97 30.80
C SER A 322 -17.68 11.93 30.62
N THR A 323 -16.67 11.57 29.83
CA THR A 323 -15.47 12.37 29.57
C THR A 323 -15.26 12.60 28.07
N SER A 324 -14.71 13.76 27.71
CA SER A 324 -14.55 14.18 26.31
C SER A 324 -13.52 13.38 25.52
N ASP A 325 -12.57 12.74 26.20
CA ASP A 325 -11.60 11.81 25.60
C ASP A 325 -12.18 10.42 25.31
N MET A 326 -13.44 10.18 25.69
CA MET A 326 -14.14 8.90 25.59
C MET A 326 -13.45 7.77 26.36
N ALA A 327 -12.71 8.08 27.43
CA ALA A 327 -12.14 7.08 28.32
C ALA A 327 -13.25 6.28 29.03
N GLY A 328 -13.11 4.95 29.09
CA GLY A 328 -14.11 4.08 29.71
C GLY A 328 -15.47 4.07 28.99
N ALA A 329 -15.51 4.40 27.69
CA ALA A 329 -16.74 4.43 26.93
C ALA A 329 -17.50 3.10 26.98
N SER A 330 -18.83 3.20 27.11
CA SER A 330 -19.75 2.09 27.11
C SER A 330 -20.48 2.00 25.77
N ALA A 331 -20.69 0.78 25.28
CA ALA A 331 -21.49 0.53 24.09
C ALA A 331 -22.95 0.95 24.30
N GLY A 332 -23.58 1.51 23.28
CA GLY A 332 -25.03 1.68 23.27
C GLY A 332 -25.75 0.33 23.35
N SER A 333 -26.89 0.32 24.05
CA SER A 333 -27.72 -0.87 24.30
C SER A 333 -28.91 -1.01 23.33
N GLY A 334 -29.11 -0.04 22.43
CA GLY A 334 -30.34 0.06 21.65
C GLY A 334 -31.54 0.58 22.46
N THR A 335 -31.29 1.18 23.63
CA THR A 335 -32.32 1.86 24.45
C THR A 335 -31.99 3.34 24.61
N LYS A 336 -32.98 4.15 25.01
CA LYS A 336 -32.71 5.54 25.41
C LYS A 336 -31.79 5.55 26.62
N LEU A 337 -30.79 6.44 26.60
CA LEU A 337 -29.85 6.60 27.70
C LEU A 337 -30.45 7.59 28.71
N THR A 338 -30.58 7.19 29.98
CA THR A 338 -30.98 8.10 31.06
C THR A 338 -29.89 9.16 31.27
N LEU A 339 -30.31 10.42 31.37
CA LEU A 339 -29.44 11.56 31.54
C LEU A 339 -29.58 12.12 32.96
N THR A 340 -28.46 12.53 33.54
CA THR A 340 -28.46 13.25 34.81
C THR A 340 -28.35 14.74 34.54
N PRO A 341 -29.32 15.59 34.94
CA PRO A 341 -29.24 17.03 34.75
C PRO A 341 -27.92 17.63 35.24
N GLY A 342 -27.29 18.46 34.42
CA GLY A 342 -25.98 19.08 34.70
C GLY A 342 -24.76 18.25 34.31
N ASN A 343 -24.92 16.99 33.90
CA ASN A 343 -23.83 16.11 33.50
C ASN A 343 -23.86 15.85 32.00
N ASN A 344 -22.90 16.43 31.27
CA ASN A 344 -22.76 16.22 29.83
C ASN A 344 -22.37 14.77 29.51
N ILE A 345 -22.78 14.30 28.34
CA ILE A 345 -22.42 12.97 27.81
C ILE A 345 -21.74 13.16 26.46
N PHE A 346 -20.69 12.38 26.20
CA PHE A 346 -19.95 12.40 24.95
C PHE A 346 -20.28 11.13 24.18
N LEU A 347 -20.64 11.26 22.90
CA LEU A 347 -21.06 10.13 22.05
C LEU A 347 -20.25 10.10 20.75
N ARG A 348 -19.91 8.90 20.28
CA ARG A 348 -19.35 8.69 18.93
C ARG A 348 -19.77 7.35 18.36
N THR A 349 -19.75 7.23 17.05
CA THR A 349 -19.85 5.94 16.36
C THR A 349 -18.50 5.23 16.40
N LYS A 350 -18.53 3.93 16.75
CA LYS A 350 -17.35 3.07 16.83
C LYS A 350 -16.69 2.90 15.47
N ALA A 351 -15.39 2.59 15.48
CA ALA A 351 -14.73 2.09 14.29
C ALA A 351 -15.34 0.76 13.86
N SER A 352 -15.29 0.49 12.56
CA SER A 352 -15.67 -0.78 11.95
C SER A 352 -14.52 -1.31 11.09
N GLY A 353 -14.69 -2.48 10.46
CA GLY A 353 -13.70 -3.00 9.52
C GLY A 353 -13.47 -2.14 8.28
N THR A 354 -14.27 -1.09 8.05
CA THR A 354 -14.20 -0.22 6.87
C THR A 354 -14.20 1.28 7.17
N PHE A 355 -14.36 1.70 8.42
CA PHE A 355 -14.44 3.13 8.79
C PHE A 355 -13.81 3.40 10.16
N PHE A 356 -13.16 4.57 10.28
CA PHE A 356 -12.64 5.10 11.54
C PHE A 356 -13.76 5.43 12.54
N LYS A 357 -13.39 5.62 13.80
CA LYS A 357 -14.29 6.22 14.81
C LYS A 357 -14.75 7.59 14.32
N SER A 358 -16.02 7.92 14.53
CA SER A 358 -16.53 9.24 14.16
C SER A 358 -15.92 10.35 15.01
N GLN A 359 -16.21 11.59 14.63
CA GLN A 359 -16.11 12.72 15.56
C GLN A 359 -16.98 12.48 16.81
N VAL A 360 -16.62 13.14 17.91
CA VAL A 360 -17.36 13.07 19.18
C VAL A 360 -18.42 14.18 19.21
N GLN A 361 -19.66 13.81 19.52
CA GLN A 361 -20.70 14.74 19.93
C GLN A 361 -20.59 14.99 21.43
N GLU A 362 -20.55 16.24 21.86
CA GLU A 362 -20.87 16.62 23.23
C GLU A 362 -22.39 16.89 23.33
N LEU A 363 -23.10 16.03 24.05
CA LEU A 363 -24.49 16.26 24.43
C LEU A 363 -24.52 17.04 25.74
N THR A 364 -24.73 18.35 25.62
CA THR A 364 -24.89 19.22 26.79
C THR A 364 -26.21 18.95 27.50
N VAL A 365 -26.12 18.59 28.78
CA VAL A 365 -27.29 18.30 29.62
C VAL A 365 -27.43 19.43 30.64
N PRO A 366 -28.40 20.35 30.50
CA PRO A 366 -28.47 21.52 31.37
C PRO A 366 -28.84 21.13 32.82
N VAL A 367 -28.50 22.00 33.76
CA VAL A 367 -28.95 21.85 35.16
C VAL A 367 -30.46 22.06 35.26
N ARG A 368 -31.07 21.54 36.33
CA ARG A 368 -32.49 21.82 36.60
C ARG A 368 -32.71 23.31 36.80
N PRO A 369 -33.82 23.88 36.29
CA PRO A 369 -34.18 25.25 36.62
C PRO A 369 -34.48 25.38 38.12
N ALA A 370 -34.32 26.59 38.67
CA ALA A 370 -34.72 26.89 40.03
C ALA A 370 -36.22 26.65 40.23
N ALA A 371 -36.58 26.09 41.38
CA ALA A 371 -37.97 25.86 41.75
C ALA A 371 -38.72 27.19 41.94
N PRO A 372 -40.03 27.23 41.65
CA PRO A 372 -40.82 28.43 41.88
C PRO A 372 -41.06 28.63 43.38
N THR A 373 -41.05 29.89 43.81
CA THR A 373 -41.28 30.27 45.21
C THR A 373 -42.61 30.97 45.36
N TYR A 374 -43.40 30.51 46.32
CA TYR A 374 -44.72 31.05 46.65
C TYR A 374 -44.78 31.36 48.15
N THR A 375 -45.59 32.35 48.52
CA THR A 375 -45.93 32.67 49.91
C THR A 375 -47.45 32.61 50.12
N ILE A 376 -47.92 32.69 51.36
CA ILE A 376 -49.35 32.57 51.70
C ILE A 376 -49.96 33.95 51.94
N ASP A 377 -51.13 34.18 51.35
CA ASP A 377 -52.06 35.25 51.71
C ASP A 377 -53.01 34.70 52.77
N PHE A 378 -52.66 34.88 54.05
CA PHE A 378 -53.40 34.29 55.17
C PHE A 378 -54.83 34.84 55.32
N ALA A 379 -55.09 36.07 54.83
CA ALA A 379 -56.42 36.68 54.94
C ALA A 379 -57.43 35.99 54.00
N ASN A 380 -56.97 35.59 52.82
CA ASN A 380 -57.79 34.94 51.80
C ASN A 380 -57.62 33.41 51.76
N GLU A 381 -56.66 32.87 52.52
CA GLU A 381 -56.29 31.45 52.52
C GLU A 381 -55.95 30.97 51.10
N THR A 382 -55.13 31.76 50.40
CA THR A 382 -54.62 31.43 49.07
C THR A 382 -53.10 31.57 49.04
N THR A 383 -52.48 31.19 47.92
CA THR A 383 -51.15 31.72 47.59
C THR A 383 -51.21 33.25 47.45
N GLN A 384 -50.10 33.91 47.77
CA GLN A 384 -49.95 35.35 47.62
C GLN A 384 -49.75 35.75 46.15
N GLN A 385 -49.02 34.93 45.40
CA GLN A 385 -48.77 35.08 43.97
C GLN A 385 -49.71 34.19 43.16
N ASP A 386 -49.98 34.57 41.92
CA ASP A 386 -50.65 33.72 40.94
C ASP A 386 -49.74 32.57 40.54
N VAL A 387 -50.28 31.35 40.57
CA VAL A 387 -49.52 30.15 40.19
C VAL A 387 -49.49 30.03 38.66
N SER A 388 -48.30 30.19 38.08
CA SER A 388 -48.10 30.22 36.62
C SER A 388 -48.51 28.91 35.94
N SER A 389 -48.97 28.98 34.69
CA SER A 389 -49.26 27.78 33.88
C SER A 389 -48.04 26.93 33.56
N ASN A 390 -46.83 27.48 33.74
CA ASN A 390 -45.57 26.74 33.60
C ASN A 390 -45.18 26.00 34.88
N ASP A 391 -45.88 26.24 35.98
CA ASP A 391 -45.68 25.55 37.24
C ASP A 391 -46.79 24.52 37.45
N GLU A 392 -46.49 23.51 38.23
CA GLU A 392 -47.43 22.50 38.69
C GLU A 392 -47.32 22.35 40.21
N TYR A 393 -48.42 21.96 40.84
CA TYR A 393 -48.52 21.84 42.28
C TYR A 393 -49.35 20.63 42.70
N ASP A 394 -49.03 20.07 43.87
CA ASP A 394 -49.77 18.98 44.48
C ASP A 394 -49.65 19.07 46.01
N THR A 395 -50.55 18.42 46.73
CA THR A 395 -50.40 18.17 48.17
C THR A 395 -49.63 16.88 48.46
N ASP A 396 -49.48 16.01 47.45
CA ASP A 396 -48.62 14.83 47.52
C ASP A 396 -47.18 15.16 47.07
N ALA A 397 -46.20 14.82 47.93
CA ALA A 397 -44.78 15.03 47.66
C ALA A 397 -44.27 14.36 46.38
N SER A 398 -44.92 13.28 45.93
CA SER A 398 -44.57 12.53 44.72
C SER A 398 -44.85 13.32 43.43
N MET A 399 -45.78 14.29 43.47
CA MET A 399 -46.15 15.11 42.32
C MET A 399 -46.54 14.28 41.08
N LEU A 400 -47.07 13.07 41.28
CA LEU A 400 -47.48 12.17 40.19
C LEU A 400 -48.74 12.66 39.47
N ASN A 401 -49.65 13.30 40.20
CA ASN A 401 -50.92 13.82 39.69
C ASN A 401 -51.00 15.35 39.83
N ALA A 402 -49.85 16.03 39.76
CA ALA A 402 -49.76 17.46 40.00
C ALA A 402 -50.68 18.26 39.07
N ALA A 403 -51.41 19.20 39.66
CA ALA A 403 -52.26 20.13 38.94
C ALA A 403 -51.43 21.23 38.27
N ALA A 404 -51.80 21.60 37.05
CA ALA A 404 -51.23 22.77 36.39
C ALA A 404 -51.68 24.06 37.10
N GLY A 405 -50.76 25.01 37.26
CA GLY A 405 -51.16 26.39 37.54
C GLY A 405 -52.02 26.96 36.41
N GLN A 406 -52.86 27.94 36.75
CA GLN A 406 -53.82 28.54 35.82
C GLN A 406 -53.61 30.06 35.65
N GLY A 407 -52.50 30.59 36.17
CA GLY A 407 -52.28 32.04 36.22
C GLY A 407 -53.19 32.73 37.22
N SER A 408 -53.50 32.07 38.33
CA SER A 408 -54.35 32.60 39.40
C SER A 408 -53.88 32.08 40.75
N LYS A 409 -54.19 32.81 41.82
CA LYS A 409 -54.00 32.36 43.20
C LYS A 409 -54.74 31.05 43.44
N ILE A 410 -54.08 30.09 44.10
CA ILE A 410 -54.72 28.82 44.47
C ILE A 410 -55.12 28.85 45.94
N PRO A 411 -56.27 28.27 46.31
CA PRO A 411 -56.63 28.07 47.71
C PRO A 411 -55.60 27.19 48.42
N VAL A 412 -55.21 27.57 49.64
CA VAL A 412 -54.35 26.76 50.52
C VAL A 412 -55.17 26.29 51.72
N THR A 413 -55.18 24.97 51.95
CA THR A 413 -55.85 24.40 53.12
C THR A 413 -54.97 24.59 54.35
N PRO A 414 -55.44 25.27 55.43
CA PRO A 414 -54.66 25.41 56.65
C PRO A 414 -54.25 24.05 57.23
N GLY A 415 -53.01 23.94 57.69
CA GLY A 415 -52.42 22.70 58.18
C GLY A 415 -51.89 21.75 57.09
N SER A 416 -51.98 22.12 55.81
CA SER A 416 -51.49 21.29 54.68
C SER A 416 -50.16 21.80 54.12
N THR A 417 -49.41 20.89 53.49
CA THR A 417 -48.21 21.23 52.72
C THR A 417 -48.50 21.09 51.23
N PHE A 418 -48.09 22.08 50.46
CA PHE A 418 -48.13 22.09 49.00
C PHE A 418 -46.70 21.97 48.47
N TYR A 419 -46.54 21.19 47.40
CA TYR A 419 -45.32 21.03 46.65
C TYR A 419 -45.49 21.71 45.29
N PHE A 420 -44.50 22.51 44.89
CA PHE A 420 -44.50 23.23 43.62
C PHE A 420 -43.25 22.88 42.83
N ARG A 421 -43.37 22.75 41.52
CA ARG A 421 -42.21 22.67 40.61
C ARG A 421 -42.53 23.29 39.26
N LYS A 422 -41.51 23.69 38.50
CA LYS A 422 -41.66 24.02 37.09
C LYS A 422 -41.86 22.75 36.28
N LYS A 423 -42.78 22.78 35.33
CA LYS A 423 -42.99 21.70 34.36
C LYS A 423 -41.76 21.55 33.45
N ALA A 424 -41.53 20.33 32.97
CA ALA A 424 -40.60 20.13 31.88
C ALA A 424 -41.15 20.80 30.61
N THR A 425 -40.25 21.35 29.81
CA THR A 425 -40.55 21.85 28.47
C THR A 425 -39.67 21.11 27.46
N ASN A 426 -39.81 21.43 26.16
CA ASN A 426 -38.89 20.93 25.14
C ASN A 426 -37.46 21.50 25.26
N LEU A 427 -37.20 22.39 26.22
CA LEU A 427 -35.90 23.06 26.42
C LEU A 427 -35.36 22.96 27.85
N ASN A 428 -36.17 22.50 28.82
CA ASN A 428 -35.78 22.49 30.23
C ASN A 428 -36.35 21.28 30.97
N PHE A 429 -35.55 20.72 31.89
CA PHE A 429 -36.02 19.74 32.86
C PHE A 429 -37.05 20.33 33.82
N ARG A 430 -37.80 19.45 34.50
CA ARG A 430 -38.56 19.86 35.70
C ARG A 430 -37.60 20.44 36.73
N SER A 431 -38.03 21.48 37.44
CA SER A 431 -37.28 21.94 38.61
C SER A 431 -37.35 20.89 39.72
N VAL A 432 -36.52 21.07 40.75
CA VAL A 432 -36.77 20.40 42.03
C VAL A 432 -38.09 20.88 42.65
N ASN A 433 -38.63 20.11 43.60
CA ASN A 433 -39.82 20.51 44.34
C ASN A 433 -39.45 21.61 45.36
N ASN A 434 -40.26 22.66 45.44
CA ASN A 434 -40.29 23.61 46.54
C ASN A 434 -41.53 23.34 47.40
N THR A 435 -41.44 23.58 48.71
CA THR A 435 -42.53 23.30 49.66
C THR A 435 -43.11 24.58 50.24
N LEU A 436 -44.43 24.63 50.36
CA LEU A 436 -45.18 25.67 51.06
C LEU A 436 -46.10 25.04 52.09
N THR A 437 -45.81 25.24 53.38
CA THR A 437 -46.65 24.73 54.47
C THR A 437 -47.56 25.84 54.96
N ALA A 438 -48.86 25.62 54.86
CA ALA A 438 -49.85 26.48 55.50
C ALA A 438 -49.98 26.09 56.97
N SER A 439 -49.65 27.01 57.87
CA SER A 439 -49.85 26.80 59.30
C SER A 439 -51.31 26.43 59.60
N SER A 440 -51.51 25.55 60.57
CA SER A 440 -52.84 25.30 61.11
C SER A 440 -53.45 26.60 61.61
N ARG A 441 -54.79 26.72 61.54
CA ARG A 441 -55.48 27.82 62.18
C ARG A 441 -55.12 27.83 63.66
N PRO A 442 -54.82 29.01 64.24
CA PRO A 442 -54.64 29.08 65.69
C PRO A 442 -55.90 28.55 66.39
N ALA A 443 -55.72 27.91 67.54
CA ALA A 443 -56.85 27.47 68.34
C ALA A 443 -57.77 28.67 68.63
N ALA A 444 -59.08 28.42 68.65
CA ALA A 444 -60.03 29.44 69.05
C ALA A 444 -59.64 29.95 70.45
N PRO A 445 -59.59 31.29 70.66
CA PRO A 445 -59.21 31.82 71.96
C PRO A 445 -60.28 31.44 72.98
N LEU A 446 -59.83 30.91 74.12
CA LEU A 446 -60.69 30.53 75.23
C LEU A 446 -60.79 31.70 76.21
N PHE A 447 -62.02 32.07 76.55
CA PHE A 447 -62.30 33.08 77.56
C PHE A 447 -63.29 32.51 78.57
N THR A 448 -63.03 32.76 79.85
CA THR A 448 -63.91 32.43 80.96
C THR A 448 -64.83 33.60 81.25
N ILE A 449 -66.08 33.34 81.63
CA ILE A 449 -67.04 34.39 81.99
C ILE A 449 -67.06 34.57 83.51
N ASP A 450 -66.83 35.81 83.97
CA ASP A 450 -67.14 36.22 85.35
C ASP A 450 -68.61 36.58 85.42
N TYR A 451 -69.45 35.63 85.83
CA TYR A 451 -70.90 35.82 85.94
C TYR A 451 -71.30 36.87 86.99
N SER A 452 -70.43 37.18 87.96
CA SER A 452 -70.72 38.18 89.00
C SER A 452 -70.56 39.62 88.49
N LYS A 453 -69.69 39.81 87.50
CA LYS A 453 -69.41 41.11 86.86
C LYS A 453 -69.96 41.24 85.45
N VAL A 454 -70.45 40.13 84.88
CA VAL A 454 -70.93 40.05 83.50
C VAL A 454 -69.82 40.51 82.53
N THR A 455 -68.59 40.04 82.76
CA THR A 455 -67.42 40.33 81.90
C THR A 455 -66.67 39.05 81.55
N THR A 456 -65.78 39.09 80.55
CA THR A 456 -64.71 38.09 80.47
C THR A 456 -63.82 38.16 81.72
N VAL A 457 -63.20 37.06 82.13
CA VAL A 457 -62.19 37.03 83.21
C VAL A 457 -60.85 37.53 82.65
N GLU A 458 -60.50 37.07 81.44
CA GLU A 458 -59.27 37.43 80.76
C GLU A 458 -59.45 38.72 79.94
N ASN A 459 -58.33 39.43 79.76
CA ASN A 459 -58.26 40.58 78.87
C ASN A 459 -58.40 40.10 77.41
N VAL A 460 -59.32 40.68 76.65
CA VAL A 460 -59.46 40.36 75.22
C VAL A 460 -58.42 41.17 74.44
N PRO A 461 -57.37 40.55 73.89
CA PRO A 461 -56.31 41.28 73.20
C PRO A 461 -56.81 41.89 71.89
N ALA A 462 -56.15 42.94 71.41
CA ALA A 462 -56.52 43.62 70.16
C ALA A 462 -56.45 42.75 68.90
N SER A 463 -55.77 41.61 68.97
CA SER A 463 -55.73 40.61 67.90
C SER A 463 -56.97 39.70 67.85
N VAL A 464 -57.88 39.79 68.82
CA VAL A 464 -59.12 39.00 68.87
C VAL A 464 -60.30 39.87 68.51
N ILE A 465 -61.16 39.39 67.61
CA ILE A 465 -62.42 40.02 67.27
C ILE A 465 -63.55 39.26 67.98
N TYR A 466 -64.46 39.99 68.60
CA TYR A 466 -65.63 39.41 69.25
C TYR A 466 -66.91 40.05 68.73
N SER A 467 -68.01 39.32 68.79
CA SER A 467 -69.32 39.90 68.50
C SER A 467 -70.40 39.34 69.41
N LYS A 468 -71.39 40.18 69.69
CA LYS A 468 -72.62 39.82 70.41
C LYS A 468 -73.63 39.11 69.52
N ASN A 469 -73.37 39.03 68.21
CA ASN A 469 -74.18 38.27 67.26
C ASN A 469 -73.36 37.16 66.58
N SER A 470 -74.03 36.05 66.27
CA SER A 470 -73.39 34.84 65.72
C SER A 470 -72.80 35.04 64.33
N ASN A 471 -73.30 36.02 63.57
CA ASN A 471 -72.85 36.31 62.21
C ASN A 471 -71.73 37.36 62.14
N PHE A 472 -71.28 37.90 63.29
CA PHE A 472 -70.26 38.95 63.37
C PHE A 472 -70.58 40.23 62.57
N SER A 473 -71.84 40.51 62.24
CA SER A 473 -72.19 41.70 61.46
C SER A 473 -71.97 43.02 62.23
N SER A 474 -71.78 42.93 63.54
CA SER A 474 -71.40 44.04 64.44
C SER A 474 -70.27 43.58 65.35
N SER A 475 -69.12 43.29 64.76
CA SER A 475 -67.94 42.85 65.50
C SER A 475 -67.16 44.03 66.11
N ASN A 476 -66.54 43.80 67.26
CA ASN A 476 -65.63 44.72 67.92
C ASN A 476 -64.24 44.07 68.05
N ASP A 477 -63.20 44.88 67.97
CA ASP A 477 -61.85 44.44 68.29
C ASP A 477 -61.64 44.45 69.82
N GLY A 478 -60.84 43.51 70.33
CA GLY A 478 -60.41 43.53 71.72
C GLY A 478 -59.65 44.81 72.05
N ALA A 479 -59.75 45.27 73.29
CA ALA A 479 -59.07 46.49 73.75
C ALA A 479 -57.94 46.20 74.77
N GLY A 480 -57.56 44.94 74.93
CA GLY A 480 -56.58 44.52 75.93
C GLY A 480 -57.11 44.58 77.37
N VAL A 481 -58.44 44.61 77.55
CA VAL A 481 -59.15 44.66 78.83
C VAL A 481 -60.31 43.65 78.84
N PRO A 482 -60.89 43.32 80.00
CA PRO A 482 -62.07 42.47 80.07
C PRO A 482 -63.26 43.11 79.35
N VAL A 483 -63.99 42.31 78.57
CA VAL A 483 -65.14 42.80 77.79
C VAL A 483 -66.42 42.61 78.59
N ALA A 484 -67.19 43.69 78.75
CA ALA A 484 -68.52 43.63 79.35
C ALA A 484 -69.52 42.95 78.39
N LEU A 485 -70.21 41.94 78.92
CA LEU A 485 -71.26 41.20 78.23
C LEU A 485 -72.60 41.88 78.50
N ASP A 486 -73.53 41.77 77.55
CA ASP A 486 -74.87 42.33 77.73
C ASP A 486 -75.74 41.33 78.52
N PRO A 487 -76.30 41.70 79.68
CA PRO A 487 -77.13 40.80 80.49
C PRO A 487 -78.45 40.38 79.81
N VAL A 488 -78.84 40.98 78.67
CA VAL A 488 -80.10 40.64 77.97
C VAL A 488 -79.90 39.65 76.81
N GLN A 489 -78.65 39.39 76.38
CA GLN A 489 -78.32 38.45 75.30
C GLN A 489 -77.34 37.37 75.78
N PHE A 490 -77.74 36.61 76.80
CA PHE A 490 -76.89 35.59 77.44
C PHE A 490 -76.55 34.37 76.56
N CYS A 491 -76.98 34.29 75.30
CA CYS A 491 -76.87 33.04 74.55
C CYS A 491 -75.77 32.96 73.49
N ILE A 492 -75.17 34.05 72.98
CA ILE A 492 -74.19 33.88 71.88
C ILE A 492 -73.10 34.97 71.88
N LEU A 493 -72.09 34.84 72.75
CA LEU A 493 -70.79 35.48 72.48
C LEU A 493 -70.01 34.56 71.55
N SER A 494 -69.83 34.98 70.30
CA SER A 494 -68.96 34.29 69.36
C SER A 494 -67.63 35.02 69.25
N LEU A 495 -66.52 34.26 69.31
CA LEU A 495 -65.15 34.77 69.27
C LEU A 495 -64.44 34.24 68.03
N ARG A 496 -63.73 35.11 67.29
CA ARG A 496 -62.97 34.75 66.09
C ARG A 496 -61.67 35.55 66.00
N LEU A 497 -60.70 35.00 65.27
CA LEU A 497 -59.52 35.75 64.84
C LEU A 497 -59.84 36.58 63.58
N PRO A 498 -59.05 37.61 63.25
CA PRO A 498 -59.45 38.63 62.28
C PRO A 498 -59.63 38.08 60.86
N ARG A 499 -60.79 38.42 60.26
CA ARG A 499 -61.19 38.33 58.84
C ARG A 499 -60.63 37.13 58.05
N MET A 500 -61.32 35.99 58.20
CA MET A 500 -61.44 34.98 57.13
C MET A 500 -62.88 35.04 56.61
N HIS A 501 -63.05 35.40 55.34
CA HIS A 501 -64.35 35.35 54.65
C HIS A 501 -64.64 33.92 54.23
N MET A 502 -65.62 33.24 54.86
CA MET A 502 -66.40 32.20 54.18
C MET A 502 -67.83 32.08 54.74
N LEU A 503 -68.71 31.75 53.79
CA LEU A 503 -70.17 31.71 53.79
C LEU A 503 -70.79 30.73 54.80
N PRO A 504 -71.99 31.01 55.34
CA PRO A 504 -72.61 30.14 56.33
C PRO A 504 -73.37 28.98 55.67
N LYS A 505 -73.01 27.74 56.03
CA LYS A 505 -73.95 26.61 56.06
C LYS A 505 -74.20 26.27 57.53
N CYS A 506 -75.42 26.54 58.00
CA CYS A 506 -75.97 25.91 59.20
C CYS A 506 -76.89 24.78 58.74
N GLN A 507 -76.69 23.57 59.28
CA GLN A 507 -77.78 22.62 59.48
C GLN A 507 -77.91 22.40 60.98
N HIS A 508 -79.17 22.20 61.39
CA HIS A 508 -79.72 22.29 62.75
C HIS A 508 -79.07 21.39 63.80
#